data_AF-A0A942K9E9-F1
#
_entry.id   AF-A0A942K9E9-F1
#
_cell.length_a   1.000
_cell.length_b   1.000
_cell.length_c   1.000
_cell.angle_alpha   90.00
_cell.angle_beta   90.00
_cell.angle_gamma   90.00
#
_symmetry.space_group_name_H-M   'P 1'
#
loop_
_entity.id
_entity.type
_entity.pdbx_description
1 polymer ?
#
loop_
_entity_poly.entity_id
_entity_poly.type
_entity_poly.pdbx_seq_one_letter_code
_entity_poly.pdbx_strand_id
1 'polypeptide(L)'
;MNNLWALILPGLGATFGVFLLRQYMLGIPRELEDAAWVDGCSRLRFLIFIVVPLIRPALGVLALMTFLGSWTSFLWPLLVLSTPDNFTMPLGLVRFTAGWADPFRGIGPTMAGAVIAVLPTLIIFVLGHRYLMRGISLGSIGK
;
A
#
# COMPACT_ATOMS: atom_id res chain seq x y z
N MET A 1 14.46 22.03 0.84
CA MET A 1 14.20 20.65 0.36
C MET A 1 12.72 20.55 0.07
N ASN A 2 12.34 20.24 -1.17
CA ASN A 2 10.95 20.30 -1.62
C ASN A 2 10.77 19.39 -2.83
N ASN A 3 11.00 18.09 -2.61
CA ASN A 3 11.02 17.12 -3.69
C ASN A 3 10.14 15.92 -3.32
N LEU A 4 9.09 15.68 -4.12
CA LEU A 4 8.19 14.53 -3.94
C LEU A 4 8.95 13.20 -4.02
N TRP A 5 10.09 13.17 -4.73
CA TRP A 5 10.98 12.01 -4.74
C TRP A 5 11.52 11.64 -3.36
N ALA A 6 11.78 12.62 -2.49
CA ALA A 6 12.23 12.37 -1.11
C ALA A 6 11.13 11.73 -0.23
N LEU A 7 9.86 11.87 -0.63
CA LEU A 7 8.75 11.16 0.00
C LEU A 7 8.65 9.71 -0.48
N ILE A 8 8.88 9.47 -1.77
CA ILE A 8 8.67 8.17 -2.43
C ILE A 8 9.84 7.21 -2.21
N LEU A 9 11.08 7.69 -2.37
CA LEU A 9 12.30 6.85 -2.35
C LEU A 9 12.44 5.97 -1.10
N PRO A 10 12.23 6.47 0.13
CA PRO A 10 12.32 5.63 1.32
C PRO A 10 11.25 4.54 1.36
N GLY A 11 10.06 4.81 0.81
CA GLY A 11 8.94 3.87 0.79
C GLY A 11 9.16 2.68 -0.16
N LEU A 12 10.04 2.81 -1.15
CA LEU A 12 10.36 1.73 -2.10
C LEU A 12 11.14 0.59 -1.44
N GLY A 13 11.89 0.87 -0.37
CA GLY A 13 12.69 -0.11 0.37
C GLY A 13 11.91 -0.90 1.42
N ALA A 14 10.62 -1.16 1.22
CA ALA A 14 9.79 -1.84 2.20
C ALA A 14 10.22 -3.30 2.39
N THR A 15 11.09 -3.54 3.39
CA THR A 15 11.59 -4.88 3.78
C THR A 15 10.47 -5.87 4.07
N PHE A 16 9.39 -5.41 4.69
CA PHE A 16 8.20 -6.24 4.94
C PHE A 16 7.56 -6.75 3.63
N GLY A 17 7.54 -5.94 2.57
CA GLY A 17 6.98 -6.34 1.29
C GLY A 17 7.76 -7.49 0.66
N VAL A 18 9.09 -7.42 0.72
CA VAL A 18 9.97 -8.52 0.26
C VAL A 18 9.71 -9.79 1.07
N PHE A 19 9.61 -9.67 2.39
CA PHE A 19 9.32 -10.82 3.25
C PHE A 19 7.96 -11.45 2.95
N LEU A 20 6.91 -10.65 2.84
CA LEU A 20 5.55 -11.12 2.54
C LEU A 20 5.48 -11.84 1.20
N LEU A 21 6.03 -11.22 0.15
CA LEU A 21 6.04 -11.85 -1.18
C LEU A 21 6.88 -13.13 -1.19
N ARG A 22 8.00 -13.15 -0.46
CA ARG A 22 8.80 -14.37 -0.29
C ARG A 22 8.00 -15.49 0.38
N GLN A 23 7.25 -15.18 1.44
CA GLN A 23 6.40 -16.18 2.12
C GLN A 23 5.36 -16.79 1.17
N TYR A 24 4.74 -15.97 0.32
CA TYR A 24 3.80 -16.47 -0.69
C TYR A 24 4.48 -17.31 -1.78
N MET A 25 5.65 -16.88 -2.25
CA MET A 25 6.41 -17.62 -3.27
C MET A 25 6.88 -18.99 -2.76
N LEU A 26 7.18 -19.13 -1.47
CA LEU A 26 7.53 -20.43 -0.87
C LEU A 26 6.37 -21.43 -0.87
N GLY A 27 5.12 -20.96 -0.98
CA GLY A 27 3.94 -21.80 -1.12
C GLY A 27 3.72 -22.35 -2.54
N ILE A 28 4.51 -21.90 -3.53
CA ILE A 28 4.38 -22.37 -4.91
C ILE A 28 5.08 -23.73 -5.04
N PRO A 29 4.39 -24.79 -5.51
CA PRO A 29 5.00 -26.12 -5.65
C PRO A 29 6.12 -26.09 -6.70
N ARG A 30 7.24 -26.74 -6.39
CA ARG A 30 8.42 -26.82 -7.26
C ARG A 30 8.15 -27.49 -8.61
N GLU A 31 7.14 -28.37 -8.66
CA GLU A 31 6.70 -29.05 -9.88
C GLU A 31 6.33 -28.07 -11.01
N LEU A 32 5.80 -26.89 -10.68
CA LEU A 32 5.50 -25.84 -11.66
C LEU A 32 6.76 -25.25 -12.29
N GLU A 33 7.84 -25.14 -11.50
CA GLU A 33 9.14 -24.71 -12.01
C GLU A 33 9.71 -25.81 -12.91
N ASP A 34 9.76 -27.06 -12.44
CA ASP A 34 10.30 -28.18 -13.22
C ASP A 34 9.57 -28.37 -14.56
N ALA A 35 8.24 -28.25 -14.58
CA ALA A 35 7.45 -28.30 -15.81
C ALA A 35 7.79 -27.14 -16.77
N ALA A 36 7.90 -25.92 -16.25
CA ALA A 36 8.27 -24.75 -17.07
C ALA A 36 9.69 -24.87 -17.65
N TRP A 37 10.61 -25.53 -16.95
CA TRP A 37 11.94 -25.84 -17.45
C TRP A 37 11.93 -26.86 -18.57
N VAL A 38 11.12 -27.92 -18.45
CA VAL A 38 10.91 -28.92 -19.52
C VAL A 38 10.30 -28.26 -20.77
N ASP A 39 9.40 -27.29 -20.59
CA ASP A 39 8.79 -26.49 -21.67
C ASP A 39 9.73 -25.43 -22.27
N GLY A 40 11.00 -25.35 -21.82
CA GLY A 40 11.98 -24.39 -22.33
C GLY A 40 11.69 -22.93 -21.96
N CYS A 41 10.89 -22.69 -20.91
CA CYS A 41 10.52 -21.36 -20.46
C CYS A 41 11.71 -20.67 -19.77
N SER A 42 12.02 -19.43 -20.15
CA SER A 42 13.09 -18.66 -19.48
C SER A 42 12.66 -18.26 -18.06
N ARG A 43 13.63 -18.13 -17.14
CA ARG A 43 13.36 -17.75 -15.73
C ARG A 43 12.56 -16.45 -15.59
N LEU A 44 12.88 -15.44 -16.41
CA LEU A 44 12.15 -14.16 -16.42
C LEU A 44 10.70 -14.35 -16.89
N ARG A 45 10.48 -15.20 -17.89
CA ARG A 45 9.15 -15.50 -18.40
C ARG A 45 8.34 -16.29 -17.38
N PHE A 46 8.94 -17.28 -16.72
CA PHE A 46 8.33 -18.01 -15.61
C PHE A 46 7.88 -17.07 -14.49
N LEU A 47 8.75 -16.14 -14.09
CA LEU A 47 8.43 -15.16 -13.05
C LEU A 47 7.24 -14.28 -13.44
N ILE A 48 7.25 -13.69 -14.63
CA ILE A 48 6.22 -12.72 -15.05
C ILE A 48 4.89 -13.39 -15.39
N PHE A 49 4.91 -14.56 -16.05
CA PHE A 49 3.70 -15.18 -16.60
C PHE A 49 3.11 -16.28 -15.71
N ILE A 50 3.89 -16.88 -14.81
CA ILE A 50 3.41 -17.93 -13.91
C ILE A 50 3.40 -17.41 -12.47
N VAL A 51 4.55 -17.02 -11.93
CA VAL A 51 4.67 -16.62 -10.52
C VAL A 51 3.82 -15.39 -10.20
N VAL A 52 3.94 -14.30 -10.98
CA VAL A 52 3.22 -13.04 -10.72
C VAL A 52 1.70 -13.22 -10.67
N PRO A 53 1.05 -13.94 -11.61
CA PRO A 53 -0.38 -14.25 -11.52
C PRO A 53 -0.76 -15.05 -10.28
N LEU A 54 0.05 -16.03 -9.88
CA LEU A 54 -0.18 -16.85 -8.68
C LEU A 54 -0.11 -16.02 -7.40
N ILE A 55 0.81 -15.05 -7.31
CA ILE A 55 0.98 -14.18 -6.14
C ILE A 55 0.15 -12.89 -6.20
N ARG A 56 -0.75 -12.73 -7.18
CA ARG A 56 -1.70 -11.60 -7.25
C ARG A 56 -2.42 -11.29 -5.92
N PRO A 57 -2.95 -12.26 -5.15
CA PRO A 57 -3.55 -11.96 -3.85
C PRO A 57 -2.54 -11.32 -2.87
N ALA A 58 -1.30 -11.82 -2.85
CA ALA A 58 -0.22 -11.26 -2.01
C ALA A 58 0.16 -9.84 -2.43
N LEU A 59 0.24 -9.59 -3.75
CA LEU A 59 0.48 -8.26 -4.30
C LEU A 59 -0.64 -7.29 -3.93
N GLY A 60 -1.90 -7.75 -3.91
CA GLY A 60 -3.04 -6.97 -3.42
C GLY A 60 -2.88 -6.57 -1.96
N VAL A 61 -2.54 -7.53 -1.08
CA VAL A 61 -2.29 -7.25 0.35
C VAL A 61 -1.15 -6.25 0.53
N LEU A 62 -0.04 -6.45 -0.19
CA LEU A 62 1.10 -5.55 -0.13
C LEU A 62 0.72 -4.14 -0.59
N ALA A 63 0.04 -4.02 -1.73
CA ALA A 63 -0.41 -2.73 -2.26
C ALA A 63 -1.32 -2.00 -1.28
N LEU A 64 -2.26 -2.70 -0.64
CA LEU A 64 -3.14 -2.15 0.39
C LEU A 64 -2.34 -1.65 1.60
N MET A 65 -1.43 -2.47 2.13
CA MET A 65 -0.58 -2.11 3.27
C MET A 65 0.29 -0.90 2.96
N THR A 66 0.94 -0.89 1.79
CA THR A 66 1.80 0.22 1.35
C THR A 66 0.99 1.50 1.15
N PHE A 67 -0.21 1.42 0.54
CA PHE A 67 -1.09 2.56 0.37
C PHE A 67 -1.52 3.13 1.72
N LEU A 68 -2.04 2.28 2.62
CA LEU A 68 -2.50 2.69 3.96
C LEU A 68 -1.38 3.35 4.75
N GLY A 69 -0.19 2.76 4.75
CA GLY A 69 0.97 3.31 5.45
C GLY A 69 1.42 4.66 4.86
N SER A 70 1.38 4.80 3.54
CA SER A 70 1.77 6.06 2.87
C SER A 70 0.73 7.16 3.05
N TRP A 71 -0.56 6.82 2.93
CA TRP A 71 -1.67 7.76 3.03
C TRP A 71 -1.84 8.31 4.45
N THR A 72 -1.66 7.46 5.46
CA THR A 72 -1.76 7.85 6.88
C THR A 72 -0.43 8.39 7.44
N SER A 73 0.63 8.39 6.64
CA SER A 73 1.94 8.89 7.07
C SER A 73 1.88 10.38 7.41
N PHE A 74 2.42 10.72 8.58
CA PHE A 74 2.45 12.09 9.08
C PHE A 74 3.87 12.56 9.38
N LEU A 75 4.64 11.78 10.16
CA LEU A 75 5.97 12.18 10.62
C LEU A 75 6.96 12.40 9.48
N TRP A 76 7.02 11.49 8.51
CA TRP A 76 7.95 11.62 7.38
C TRP A 76 7.64 12.82 6.48
N PRO A 77 6.38 13.03 6.04
CA PRO A 77 5.96 14.26 5.36
C PRO A 77 6.30 15.54 6.15
N LEU A 78 6.04 15.54 7.46
CA LEU A 78 6.29 16.71 8.31
C LEU A 78 7.77 17.12 8.34
N LEU A 79 8.68 16.14 8.32
CA LEU A 79 10.12 16.38 8.35
C LEU A 79 10.69 16.81 6.99
N VAL A 80 10.11 16.35 5.89
CA VAL A 80 10.68 16.50 4.54
C VAL A 80 10.01 17.62 3.73
N LEU A 81 8.72 17.88 3.95
CA LEU A 81 7.95 18.86 3.18
C LEU A 81 7.94 20.21 3.89
N SER A 82 8.25 21.28 3.15
CA SER A 82 8.28 22.64 3.70
C SER A 82 7.25 23.59 3.07
N THR A 83 6.78 23.33 1.84
CA THR A 83 5.76 24.17 1.20
C THR A 83 4.34 23.64 1.37
N PRO A 84 3.36 24.52 1.64
CA PRO A 84 1.94 24.16 1.75
C PRO A 84 1.39 23.38 0.56
N ASP A 85 1.80 23.71 -0.67
CA ASP A 85 1.28 23.10 -1.90
C ASP A 85 1.61 21.61 -2.05
N ASN A 86 2.60 21.12 -1.29
CA ASN A 86 3.03 19.72 -1.33
C ASN A 86 2.59 18.92 -0.11
N PHE A 87 1.84 19.51 0.83
CA PHE A 87 1.43 18.81 2.04
C PHE A 87 0.55 17.60 1.73
N THR A 88 0.84 16.49 2.40
CA THR A 88 -0.03 15.31 2.38
C THR A 88 -1.33 15.63 3.11
N MET A 89 -2.40 14.87 2.82
CA MET A 89 -3.72 15.11 3.42
C MET A 89 -3.68 15.20 4.97
N PRO A 90 -2.99 14.30 5.70
CA PRO A 90 -2.89 14.40 7.15
C PRO A 90 -2.11 15.65 7.63
N LEU A 91 -1.01 15.98 6.96
CA LEU A 91 -0.19 17.14 7.30
C LEU A 91 -0.93 18.45 7.02
N GLY A 92 -1.59 18.55 5.87
CA GLY A 92 -2.41 19.68 5.47
C GLY A 92 -3.57 19.89 6.44
N LEU A 93 -4.24 18.82 6.88
CA LEU A 93 -5.33 18.91 7.85
C LEU A 93 -4.83 19.48 9.19
N VAL A 94 -3.70 19.00 9.72
CA VAL A 94 -3.11 19.54 10.98
C VAL A 94 -2.68 21.01 10.84
N ARG A 95 -2.13 21.40 9.69
CA ARG A 95 -1.76 22.81 9.44
C ARG A 95 -3.00 23.68 9.29
N PHE A 96 -4.04 23.16 8.68
CA PHE A 96 -5.33 23.82 8.53
C PHE A 96 -6.00 24.05 9.88
N THR A 97 -6.03 23.05 10.78
CA THR A 97 -6.59 23.21 12.13
C THR A 97 -5.82 24.25 12.95
N ALA A 98 -4.49 24.24 12.87
CA ALA A 98 -3.61 25.17 13.58
C ALA A 98 -3.74 26.63 13.09
N GLY A 99 -4.25 26.85 11.87
CA GLY A 99 -4.45 28.18 11.30
C GLY A 99 -5.66 28.95 11.87
N TRP A 100 -6.54 28.29 12.63
CA TRP A 100 -7.71 28.92 13.22
C TRP A 100 -7.36 29.54 14.58
N ALA A 101 -7.52 30.87 14.70
CA ALA A 101 -7.32 31.57 15.97
C ALA A 101 -8.36 31.20 17.05
N ASP A 102 -9.57 30.84 16.63
CA ASP A 102 -10.63 30.30 17.49
C ASP A 102 -10.90 28.85 17.09
N PRO A 103 -10.61 27.87 17.97
CA PRO A 103 -10.85 26.46 17.69
C PRO A 103 -12.30 26.18 17.30
N PHE A 104 -13.28 26.87 17.90
CA PHE A 104 -14.70 26.62 17.67
C PHE A 104 -15.16 27.03 16.26
N ARG A 105 -14.50 28.01 15.64
CA ARG A 105 -14.77 28.42 14.26
C ARG A 105 -14.22 27.45 13.22
N GLY A 106 -13.12 26.76 13.56
CA GLY A 106 -12.46 25.79 12.69
C GLY A 106 -13.04 24.38 12.74
N ILE A 107 -13.88 24.05 13.72
CA ILE A 107 -14.40 22.67 13.92
C ILE A 107 -15.13 22.14 12.69
N GLY A 108 -16.07 22.91 12.12
CA GLY A 108 -16.87 22.46 10.97
C GLY A 108 -16.01 22.12 9.74
N PRO A 109 -15.19 23.06 9.25
CA PRO A 109 -14.27 22.81 8.13
C PRO A 109 -13.25 21.70 8.40
N THR A 110 -12.75 21.62 9.64
CA THR A 110 -11.81 20.56 10.05
C THR A 110 -12.44 19.17 9.98
N MET A 111 -13.66 19.02 10.49
CA MET A 111 -14.38 17.74 10.45
C MET A 111 -14.72 17.33 9.02
N ALA A 112 -15.11 18.28 8.17
CA ALA A 112 -15.31 18.01 6.74
C ALA A 112 -14.00 17.53 6.08
N GLY A 113 -12.86 18.18 6.37
CA GLY A 113 -11.55 17.75 5.90
C GLY A 113 -11.15 16.36 6.40
N ALA A 114 -11.47 16.03 7.66
CA ALA A 114 -11.22 14.71 8.23
C ALA A 114 -12.03 13.61 7.53
N VAL A 115 -13.32 13.86 7.22
CA VAL A 115 -14.15 12.93 6.44
C VAL A 115 -13.54 12.70 5.05
N ILE A 116 -13.13 13.77 4.36
CA ILE A 116 -12.47 13.66 3.05
C ILE A 116 -11.17 12.86 3.15
N ALA A 117 -10.40 13.02 4.23
CA ALA A 117 -9.16 12.28 4.44
C ALA A 117 -9.38 10.78 4.63
N VAL A 118 -10.53 10.37 5.18
CA VAL A 118 -10.89 8.96 5.43
C VAL A 118 -11.56 8.29 4.23
N LEU A 119 -12.16 9.06 3.31
CA LEU A 119 -12.87 8.50 2.15
C LEU A 119 -12.00 7.59 1.27
N PRO A 120 -10.77 7.97 0.86
CA PRO A 120 -9.94 7.12 0.00
C PRO A 120 -9.58 5.79 0.64
N THR A 121 -9.26 5.78 1.93
CA THR A 121 -8.96 4.54 2.66
C THR A 121 -10.18 3.65 2.79
N LEU A 122 -11.37 4.21 3.01
CA LEU A 122 -12.62 3.46 2.97
C LEU A 122 -12.89 2.83 1.60
N ILE A 123 -12.74 3.60 0.51
CA ILE A 123 -12.94 3.10 -0.86
C ILE A 123 -12.01 1.92 -1.14
N ILE A 124 -10.72 2.09 -0.82
CA ILE A 124 -9.70 1.06 -1.03
C ILE A 124 -9.96 -0.16 -0.15
N PHE A 125 -10.41 0.03 1.09
CA PHE A 125 -10.79 -1.08 1.96
C PHE A 125 -11.98 -1.87 1.39
N VAL A 126 -13.05 -1.21 0.94
CA VAL A 126 -14.22 -1.86 0.36
C VAL A 126 -13.86 -2.64 -0.91
N LEU A 127 -13.04 -2.06 -1.78
CA LEU A 127 -12.55 -2.73 -2.99
C LEU A 127 -11.61 -3.90 -2.65
N GLY A 128 -10.72 -3.70 -1.68
CA GLY A 128 -9.74 -4.69 -1.23
C GLY A 128 -10.35 -5.85 -0.45
N HIS A 129 -11.46 -5.65 0.25
CA HIS A 129 -12.11 -6.64 1.10
C HIS A 129 -12.45 -7.94 0.33
N ARG A 130 -12.95 -7.83 -0.90
CA ARG A 130 -13.20 -9.01 -1.75
C ARG A 130 -11.93 -9.77 -2.15
N TYR A 131 -10.80 -9.08 -2.29
CA TYR A 131 -9.52 -9.70 -2.61
C TYR A 131 -8.89 -10.39 -1.39
N LEU A 132 -8.99 -9.75 -0.22
CA LEU A 132 -8.52 -10.32 1.04
C LEU A 132 -9.26 -11.63 1.37
N MET A 133 -10.59 -11.64 1.25
CA MET A 133 -11.41 -12.82 1.55
C MET A 133 -11.13 -14.03 0.64
N ARG A 134 -10.66 -13.81 -0.59
CA ARG A 134 -10.30 -14.90 -1.54
C ARG A 134 -8.92 -15.52 -1.26
N GLY A 135 -8.00 -14.76 -0.68
CA GLY A 135 -6.66 -15.26 -0.33
C GLY A 135 -6.67 -16.23 0.84
N ILE A 136 -7.52 -15.97 1.85
CA ILE A 136 -7.66 -16.81 3.04
C ILE A 136 -8.34 -18.15 2.75
N SER A 137 -9.26 -18.22 1.78
CA SER A 137 -9.94 -19.48 1.42
C SER A 137 -9.03 -20.51 0.76
N LEU A 138 -7.95 -20.08 0.08
CA LEU A 138 -6.99 -21.00 -0.55
C LEU A 138 -6.09 -21.72 0.48
N GLY A 139 -5.86 -21.13 1.64
CA GLY A 139 -5.08 -21.75 2.73
C GLY A 139 -5.82 -22.81 3.54
N SER A 140 -7.15 -22.96 3.33
CA SER A 140 -8.01 -23.86 4.11
C SER A 140 -8.37 -25.17 3.40
N ILE A 141 -8.01 -25.34 2.11
CA ILE A 141 -8.41 -26.52 1.30
C ILE A 141 -7.24 -27.54 1.18
N GLY A 142 -6.18 -27.36 1.95
CA GLY A 142 -5.00 -28.24 1.96
C GLY A 142 -4.59 -28.65 3.37
N LYS A 143 -5.48 -29.37 4.07
CA LYS A 143 -5.12 -30.31 5.13
C LYS A 143 -5.92 -31.59 4.93
#